data_AF-A0A392TWH7-F1
#
_entry.id   AF-A0A392TWH7-F1
#
_cell.length_a   1.000
_cell.length_b   1.000
_cell.length_c   1.000
_cell.angle_alpha   90.00
_cell.angle_beta   90.00
_cell.angle_gamma   90.00
#
_symmetry.space_group_name_H-M   'P 1'
#
loop_
_entity.id
_entity.type
_entity.pdbx_description
1 polymer ?
#
loop_
_entity_poly.entity_id
_entity_poly.type
_entity_poly.pdbx_seq_one_letter_code
_entity_poly.pdbx_strand_id
1 'polypeptide(L)' 'ALSERAKMNKYRYGLRGDIAHAVSLQNIANFGDLIQKAYSAETTIDFANKE' A
#
# COMPACT_ATOMS: atom_id res chain seq x y z
N ALA A 1 4.46 -15.81 -15.31
CA ALA A 1 4.54 -14.88 -14.17
C ALA A 1 3.65 -13.65 -14.44
N LEU A 2 3.03 -13.06 -13.42
CA LEU A 2 2.28 -11.80 -13.58
C LEU A 2 3.25 -10.64 -13.89
N SER A 3 2.81 -9.67 -14.71
CA SER A 3 3.57 -8.43 -14.91
C SER A 3 3.62 -7.61 -13.63
N GLU A 4 4.63 -6.76 -13.45
CA GLU A 4 4.74 -5.87 -12.28
C GLU A 4 3.48 -5.03 -12.10
N ARG A 5 2.94 -4.47 -13.19
CA ARG A 5 1.68 -3.72 -13.18
C ARG A 5 0.51 -4.57 -12.68
N ALA A 6 0.39 -5.82 -13.12
CA ALA A 6 -0.68 -6.71 -12.67
C ALA A 6 -0.54 -7.08 -11.18
N LYS A 7 0.69 -7.33 -10.69
CA LYS A 7 0.96 -7.57 -9.27
C LYS A 7 0.56 -6.37 -8.42
N MET A 8 0.97 -5.17 -8.82
CA MET A 8 0.65 -3.93 -8.12
C MET A 8 -0.85 -3.65 -8.07
N ASN A 9 -1.55 -3.80 -9.21
CA ASN A 9 -3.00 -3.57 -9.27
C ASN A 9 -3.76 -4.56 -8.38
N LYS A 10 -3.39 -5.85 -8.41
CA LYS A 10 -4.02 -6.87 -7.59
C LYS A 10 -3.82 -6.58 -6.10
N TYR A 11 -2.61 -6.17 -5.70
CA TYR A 11 -2.32 -5.87 -4.30
C TYR A 11 -3.05 -4.62 -3.81
N ARG A 12 -3.06 -3.54 -4.60
CA ARG A 12 -3.83 -2.32 -4.28
C ARG A 12 -5.32 -2.60 -4.05
N TYR A 13 -5.91 -3.49 -4.85
CA TYR A 13 -7.32 -3.86 -4.71
C TYR A 13 -7.63 -4.62 -3.40
N GLY A 14 -6.64 -5.30 -2.82
CA GLY A 14 -6.78 -6.03 -1.56
C GLY A 14 -6.49 -5.21 -0.31
N LEU A 15 -6.05 -3.94 -0.44
CA LEU A 15 -5.74 -3.09 0.71
C LEU A 15 -7.02 -2.57 1.37
N ARG A 16 -6.97 -2.39 2.70
CA ARG A 16 -7.99 -1.64 3.46
C ARG A 16 -8.09 -0.22 2.91
N GLY A 17 -9.29 0.38 2.90
CA GLY A 17 -9.54 1.64 2.17
C GLY A 17 -8.65 2.83 2.57
N ASP A 18 -8.37 2.98 3.86
CA ASP A 18 -7.47 4.00 4.42
C ASP A 18 -5.98 3.76 4.07
N ILE A 19 -5.52 2.51 4.12
CA ILE A 19 -4.17 2.11 3.67
C ILE A 19 -4.04 2.35 2.17
N ALA A 20 -5.04 1.93 1.38
CA ALA A 20 -5.07 2.14 -0.06
C ALA A 20 -5.01 3.64 -0.41
N HIS A 21 -5.75 4.47 0.34
CA HIS A 21 -5.72 5.92 0.21
C HIS A 21 -4.33 6.48 0.52
N ALA A 22 -3.75 6.17 1.68
CA ALA A 22 -2.43 6.66 2.09
C ALA A 22 -1.32 6.25 1.11
N VAL A 23 -1.36 5.02 0.60
CA VAL A 23 -0.40 4.50 -0.39
C VAL A 23 -0.59 5.16 -1.77
N SER A 24 -1.81 5.55 -2.14
CA SER A 24 -2.08 6.22 -3.43
C SER A 24 -1.44 7.61 -3.53
N LEU A 25 -1.17 8.25 -2.40
CA LEU A 25 -0.52 9.57 -2.32
C LEU A 25 1.01 9.49 -2.52
N GLN A 26 1.58 8.29 -2.54
CA GLN A 26 3.01 8.09 -2.65
C GLN A 26 3.41 7.70 -4.07
N ASN A 27 4.61 8.11 -4.49
CA ASN A 27 5.21 7.57 -5.71
C ASN A 27 5.61 6.11 -5.49
N ILE A 28 5.11 5.21 -6.34
CA ILE A 28 5.36 3.76 -6.27
C ILE A 28 6.13 3.33 -7.51
N ALA A 29 7.38 2.90 -7.33
CA ALA A 29 8.24 2.52 -8.44
C ALA A 29 8.03 1.08 -8.92
N ASN A 30 7.73 0.15 -8.01
CA ASN A 30 7.61 -1.27 -8.29
C ASN A 30 6.79 -2.00 -7.21
N PHE A 31 6.60 -3.32 -7.39
CA PHE A 31 5.82 -4.11 -6.45
C PHE A 31 6.44 -4.20 -5.05
N GLY A 32 7.76 -4.26 -4.92
CA GLY A 32 8.42 -4.29 -3.61
C GLY A 32 8.23 -2.99 -2.83
N ASP A 33 8.38 -1.86 -3.53
CA ASP A 33 8.13 -0.52 -3.00
C ASP A 33 6.67 -0.35 -2.51
N LEU A 34 5.71 -0.88 -3.28
CA LEU A 34 4.31 -0.92 -2.88
C LEU A 34 4.07 -1.64 -1.56
N ILE A 35 4.70 -2.81 -1.36
CA ILE A 35 4.54 -3.59 -0.12
C ILE A 35 5.11 -2.83 1.07
N GLN A 36 6.31 -2.26 0.93
CA GLN A 36 6.95 -1.52 2.03
C GLN A 36 6.11 -0.31 2.46
N LYS A 37 5.62 0.46 1.49
CA LYS A 37 4.81 1.65 1.76
C LYS A 37 3.44 1.32 2.35
N ALA A 38 2.83 0.20 1.97
CA ALA A 38 1.59 -0.27 2.57
C ALA A 38 1.78 -0.68 4.03
N TYR A 39 2.87 -1.38 4.35
CA TYR A 39 3.21 -1.76 5.72
C TYR A 39 3.49 -0.53 6.61
N SER A 40 4.25 0.44 6.11
CA SER A 40 4.48 1.70 6.84
C SER A 40 3.18 2.47 7.07
N ALA A 41 2.31 2.56 6.05
CA ALA A 41 1.02 3.23 6.17
C ALA A 41 0.10 2.56 7.20
N GLU A 42 0.04 1.23 7.21
CA GLU A 42 -0.71 0.46 8.21
C GLU A 42 -0.26 0.78 9.64
N THR A 43 1.05 0.82 9.87
CA THR A 43 1.64 1.15 11.17
C THR A 43 1.31 2.58 11.61
N THR A 44 1.44 3.56 10.70
CA THR A 44 1.11 4.96 11.02
C THR A 44 -0.37 5.15 11.33
N ILE A 45 -1.26 4.50 10.58
CA ILE A 45 -2.70 4.60 10.81
C ILE A 45 -3.10 3.90 12.12
N ASP A 46 -2.53 2.72 12.40
CA ASP A 46 -2.79 2.00 13.65
C ASP A 46 -2.33 2.81 14.87
N PHE A 47 -1.20 3.52 14.77
CA PHE A 47 -0.74 4.45 15.81
C PHE A 47 -1.72 5.62 16.00
N ALA A 48 -2.13 6.27 14.91
CA ALA A 48 -3.06 7.41 14.96
C ALA A 48 -4.45 7.06 15.52
N ASN A 49 -4.86 5.80 15.47
CA ASN A 49 -6.14 5.32 16.04
C ASN A 49 -6.02 4.90 17.52
N LYS A 50 -4.81 4.90 18.10
CA LYS A 50 -4.54 4.55 19.51
C LYS A 50 -4.24 5.76 20.40
N GLU A 51 -4.16 6.96 19.81
CA GLU A 51 -4.13 8.25 20.51
C GLU A 51 -5.54 8.82 20.66
#